data_AF-A0A7V7AAU6-F1
#
_entry.id   AF-A0A7V7AAU6-F1
#
_cell.length_a   1.000
_cell.length_b   1.000
_cell.length_c   1.000
_cell.angle_alpha   90.00
_cell.angle_beta   90.00
_cell.angle_gamma   90.00
#
_symmetry.space_group_name_H-M   'P 1'
#
loop_
_entity.id
_entity.type
_entity.pdbx_description
1 polymer ?
#
loop_
_entity_poly.entity_id
_entity_poly.type
_entity_poly.pdbx_seq_one_letter_code
_entity_poly.pdbx_strand_id
1 'polypeptide(L)'
;ETLQRIGRRHTVAETYVAFDLAKKIGFPSINMDLIAGLPGEDEEMFAGSLKKVLDIGADSVTVHSLALKRSSEMNRLRVERGVALSTMKGPDEVVGQMLDIGEAGCRTAGFVPYYLYRQKDGRGGLENVGYAKPGHGSLYNIGMMGDRRSVLAFGSGGMSKRHLYGGQINRCPNVKSYLQYLDRWEEMAERKLNMFC
;
A
#
# COMPACT_ATOMS: atom_id res chain seq x y z
N GLU A 1 1.62 20.10 -4.33
CA GLU A 1 2.17 19.85 -5.67
C GLU A 1 2.12 18.37 -6.06
N THR A 2 2.76 17.44 -5.31
CA THR A 2 2.76 16.00 -5.64
C THR A 2 1.37 15.44 -5.95
N LEU A 3 0.39 15.67 -5.07
CA LEU A 3 -0.98 15.15 -5.24
C LEU A 3 -1.57 15.49 -6.61
N GLN A 4 -1.41 16.73 -7.07
CA GLN A 4 -1.87 17.17 -8.39
C GLN A 4 -1.09 16.47 -9.51
N ARG A 5 0.25 16.36 -9.39
CA ARG A 5 1.12 15.67 -10.37
C ARG A 5 0.72 14.21 -10.57
N ILE A 6 0.29 13.53 -9.51
CA ILE A 6 -0.14 12.12 -9.55
C ILE A 6 -1.66 11.95 -9.77
N GLY A 7 -2.37 13.02 -10.14
CA GLY A 7 -3.79 12.99 -10.47
C GLY A 7 -4.74 12.80 -9.28
N ARG A 8 -4.26 13.01 -8.05
CA ARG A 8 -5.11 13.02 -6.84
C ARG A 8 -5.81 14.37 -6.72
N ARG A 9 -7.14 14.32 -6.56
CA ARG A 9 -8.00 15.52 -6.50
C ARG A 9 -8.14 16.12 -5.10
N HIS A 10 -7.73 15.39 -4.07
CA HIS A 10 -7.78 15.90 -2.70
C HIS A 10 -6.58 16.82 -2.41
N THR A 11 -6.75 17.68 -1.42
CA THR A 11 -5.74 18.55 -0.85
C THR A 11 -5.20 17.98 0.45
N VAL A 12 -4.04 18.48 0.88
CA VAL A 12 -3.47 18.12 2.19
C VAL A 12 -4.41 18.53 3.34
N ALA A 13 -5.08 19.69 3.22
CA ALA A 13 -6.01 20.17 4.24
C ALA A 13 -7.20 19.22 4.44
N GLU A 14 -7.75 18.66 3.36
CA GLU A 14 -8.83 17.66 3.42
C GLU A 14 -8.39 16.39 4.16
N THR A 15 -7.13 15.98 4.03
CA THR A 15 -6.57 14.86 4.82
C THR A 15 -6.58 15.15 6.32
N TYR A 16 -6.17 16.36 6.73
CA TYR A 16 -6.22 16.76 8.15
C TYR A 16 -7.66 16.80 8.68
N VAL A 17 -8.60 17.35 7.90
CA VAL A 17 -10.02 17.40 8.26
C VAL A 17 -10.60 15.99 8.42
N ALA A 18 -10.32 15.08 7.48
CA ALA A 18 -10.80 13.70 7.55
C ALA A 18 -10.21 12.96 8.76
N PHE A 19 -8.93 13.18 9.06
CA PHE A 19 -8.26 12.56 10.20
C PHE A 19 -8.81 13.06 11.54
N ASP A 20 -8.99 14.37 11.70
CA ASP A 20 -9.59 14.97 12.90
C ASP A 20 -11.04 14.50 13.09
N LEU A 21 -11.81 14.39 12.01
CA LEU A 21 -13.16 13.83 12.06
C LEU A 21 -13.16 12.37 12.54
N ALA A 22 -12.27 11.53 12.03
CA ALA A 22 -12.14 10.15 12.48
C ALA A 22 -11.76 10.07 13.98
N LYS A 23 -10.86 10.94 14.44
CA LYS A 23 -10.54 11.04 15.88
C LYS A 23 -11.76 11.45 16.71
N LYS A 24 -12.52 12.46 16.28
CA LYS A 24 -13.73 12.96 16.98
C LYS A 24 -14.84 11.91 17.04
N ILE A 25 -14.99 11.08 16.01
CA ILE A 25 -15.95 9.97 16.00
C ILE A 25 -15.53 8.86 16.98
N GLY A 26 -14.24 8.78 17.33
CA GLY A 26 -13.71 7.78 18.25
C GLY A 26 -13.21 6.52 17.57
N PHE A 27 -12.69 6.61 16.33
CA PHE A 27 -11.98 5.49 15.73
C PHE A 27 -10.77 5.11 16.60
N PRO A 28 -10.63 3.84 17.02
CA PRO A 28 -9.63 3.43 18.01
C PRO A 28 -8.21 3.35 17.46
N SER A 29 -8.05 3.28 16.15
CA SER A 29 -6.75 3.28 15.48
C SER A 29 -6.93 3.86 14.08
N ILE A 30 -6.12 4.87 13.74
CA ILE A 30 -6.14 5.51 12.42
C ILE A 30 -4.80 5.28 11.72
N ASN A 31 -4.87 4.60 10.58
CA ASN A 31 -3.74 4.35 9.71
C ASN A 31 -3.55 5.46 8.68
N MET A 32 -2.31 5.84 8.41
CA MET A 32 -1.93 6.76 7.34
C MET A 32 -0.97 6.08 6.35
N ASP A 33 -1.24 6.21 5.07
CA ASP A 33 -0.42 5.61 4.01
C ASP A 33 0.51 6.65 3.38
N LEU A 34 1.77 6.27 3.19
CA LEU A 34 2.78 7.04 2.45
C LEU A 34 3.31 6.18 1.31
N ILE A 35 3.67 6.82 0.19
CA ILE A 35 4.23 6.14 -0.97
C ILE A 35 5.62 6.71 -1.25
N ALA A 36 6.64 5.89 -1.11
CA ALA A 36 8.01 6.19 -1.52
C ALA A 36 8.15 6.06 -3.04
N GLY A 37 8.85 7.01 -3.66
CA GLY A 37 9.14 7.00 -5.10
C GLY A 37 8.08 7.63 -5.99
N LEU A 38 7.23 8.51 -5.47
CA LEU A 38 6.32 9.29 -6.31
C LEU A 38 7.11 10.23 -7.24
N PRO A 39 6.63 10.46 -8.48
CA PRO A 39 7.32 11.33 -9.44
C PRO A 39 7.51 12.75 -8.89
N GLY A 40 8.76 13.22 -8.88
CA GLY A 40 9.12 14.56 -8.43
C GLY A 40 9.12 14.76 -6.92
N GLU A 41 9.26 13.67 -6.15
CA GLU A 41 9.59 13.70 -4.73
C GLU A 41 11.02 13.21 -4.51
N ASP A 42 11.72 13.85 -3.58
CA ASP A 42 13.02 13.44 -3.05
C ASP A 42 12.89 12.96 -1.58
N GLU A 43 14.02 12.53 -1.03
CA GLU A 43 14.15 12.00 0.32
C GLU A 43 13.69 13.00 1.40
N GLU A 44 13.95 14.30 1.21
CA GLU A 44 13.56 15.36 2.13
C GLU A 44 12.04 15.58 2.12
N MET A 45 11.43 15.59 0.93
CA MET A 45 9.99 15.68 0.77
C MET A 45 9.27 14.48 1.41
N PHE A 46 9.81 13.27 1.24
CA PHE A 46 9.29 12.07 1.89
C PHE A 46 9.41 12.17 3.42
N ALA A 47 10.59 12.53 3.94
CA ALA A 47 10.83 12.72 5.37
C ALA A 47 9.88 13.76 5.98
N GLY A 48 9.65 14.87 5.28
CA GLY A 48 8.70 15.90 5.70
C GLY A 48 7.25 15.41 5.73
N SER A 49 6.87 14.52 4.82
CA SER A 49 5.54 13.89 4.81
C SER A 49 5.38 12.89 5.95
N LEU A 50 6.40 12.06 6.20
CA LEU A 50 6.45 11.16 7.35
C LEU A 50 6.32 11.93 8.66
N LYS A 51 7.09 13.01 8.84
CA LYS A 51 7.02 13.84 10.04
C LYS A 51 5.60 14.37 10.29
N LYS A 52 4.93 14.89 9.26
CA LYS A 52 3.54 15.39 9.36
C LYS A 52 2.56 14.30 9.80
N VAL A 53 2.72 13.08 9.26
CA VAL A 53 1.90 11.91 9.62
C VAL A 53 2.15 11.46 11.07
N LEU A 54 3.38 11.57 11.56
CA LEU A 54 3.69 11.27 12.95
C LEU A 54 3.17 12.38 13.89
N ASP A 55 3.35 13.65 13.53
CA ASP A 55 2.94 14.83 14.31
C ASP A 55 1.41 14.94 14.46
N ILE A 56 0.63 14.60 13.44
CA ILE A 56 -0.85 14.56 13.54
C ILE A 56 -1.32 13.45 14.50
N GLY A 57 -0.40 12.57 14.91
CA GLY A 57 -0.63 11.53 15.89
C GLY A 57 -1.38 10.35 15.30
N ALA A 58 -1.00 9.89 14.11
CA ALA A 58 -1.44 8.61 13.57
C ALA A 58 -1.08 7.45 14.51
N ASP A 59 -1.85 6.37 14.45
CA ASP A 59 -1.63 5.19 15.30
C ASP A 59 -0.86 4.09 14.55
N SER A 60 -1.02 4.08 13.22
CA SER A 60 -0.19 3.30 12.32
C SER A 60 0.15 4.08 11.05
N VAL A 61 1.27 3.72 10.44
CA VAL A 61 1.75 4.25 9.17
C VAL A 61 2.11 3.07 8.28
N THR A 62 1.62 3.06 7.05
CA THR A 62 2.07 2.08 6.05
C THR A 62 2.90 2.79 4.99
N VAL A 63 4.15 2.37 4.85
CA VAL A 63 5.06 2.86 3.82
C VAL A 63 5.01 1.90 2.65
N HIS A 64 4.54 2.38 1.51
CA HIS A 64 4.48 1.64 0.26
C HIS A 64 5.59 2.09 -0.68
N SER A 65 6.14 1.19 -1.49
CA SER A 65 7.05 1.50 -2.59
C SER A 65 6.27 1.59 -3.91
N LEU A 66 6.50 2.65 -4.71
CA LEU A 66 5.81 2.81 -5.98
C LEU A 66 6.31 1.78 -7.02
N ALA A 67 5.42 0.92 -7.51
CA ALA A 67 5.68 -0.01 -8.58
C ALA A 67 5.59 0.66 -9.98
N LEU A 68 6.67 1.24 -10.49
CA LEU A 68 6.73 1.68 -11.90
C LEU A 68 7.26 0.55 -12.80
N LYS A 69 6.47 0.21 -13.84
CA LYS A 69 6.86 -0.76 -14.89
C LYS A 69 8.10 -0.28 -15.63
N ARG A 70 9.15 -1.12 -15.66
CA ARG A 70 10.52 -0.81 -16.13
C ARG A 70 10.67 -0.38 -17.60
N SER A 71 9.71 -0.57 -18.50
CA SER A 71 10.09 -0.90 -19.89
C SER A 71 9.75 0.07 -21.04
N SER A 72 9.30 1.32 -20.83
CA SER A 72 9.05 2.19 -22.00
C SER A 72 9.59 3.61 -21.87
N GLU A 73 9.16 4.38 -20.88
CA GLU A 73 9.50 5.82 -20.84
C GLU A 73 10.94 6.12 -20.40
N MET A 74 11.44 5.39 -19.39
CA MET A 74 12.76 5.68 -18.84
C MET A 74 13.87 5.35 -19.83
N ASN A 75 13.75 4.25 -20.58
CA ASN A 75 14.67 3.95 -21.67
C ASN A 75 14.57 4.96 -22.83
N ARG A 76 13.37 5.50 -23.10
CA ARG A 76 13.19 6.53 -24.14
C ARG A 76 13.88 7.85 -23.75
N LEU A 77 13.63 8.33 -22.53
CA LEU A 77 14.26 9.54 -22.00
C LEU A 77 15.78 9.38 -21.78
N ARG A 78 16.26 8.16 -21.50
CA ARG A 78 17.69 7.81 -21.42
C ARG A 78 18.42 7.99 -22.74
N VAL A 79 17.84 7.49 -23.84
CA VAL A 79 18.41 7.61 -25.19
C VAL A 79 18.36 9.07 -25.65
N GLU A 80 17.28 9.78 -25.34
CA GLU A 80 17.11 11.19 -25.73
C GLU A 80 18.06 12.16 -25.00
N ARG A 81 18.55 11.84 -23.79
CA ARG A 81 19.30 12.79 -22.93
C ARG A 81 20.81 12.55 -22.78
N GLY A 82 21.36 11.45 -23.30
CA GLY A 82 22.82 11.26 -23.41
C GLY A 82 23.63 11.33 -22.09
N VAL A 83 23.04 11.00 -20.94
CA VAL A 83 23.70 11.16 -19.63
C VAL A 83 24.49 9.89 -19.23
N ALA A 84 25.74 10.06 -18.79
CA ALA A 84 26.64 8.98 -18.36
C ALA A 84 26.24 8.36 -17.01
N LEU A 85 26.47 7.06 -16.86
CA LEU A 85 25.95 6.18 -15.81
C LEU A 85 26.46 6.45 -14.38
N SER A 86 27.56 7.19 -14.21
CA SER A 86 28.36 7.21 -12.97
C SER A 86 28.04 8.33 -11.98
N THR A 87 27.18 9.30 -12.35
CA THR A 87 26.94 10.51 -11.53
C THR A 87 25.49 10.69 -11.06
N MET A 88 24.56 9.82 -11.45
CA MET A 88 23.16 9.89 -11.03
C MET A 88 22.77 8.66 -10.21
N LYS A 89 22.27 8.86 -8.99
CA LYS A 89 21.59 7.81 -8.21
C LYS A 89 20.44 7.27 -9.05
N GLY A 90 20.34 5.94 -9.13
CA GLY A 90 19.24 5.30 -9.83
C GLY A 90 17.91 5.53 -9.09
N PRO A 91 16.75 5.55 -9.79
CA PRO A 91 15.44 5.67 -9.15
C PRO A 91 15.14 4.60 -8.09
N ASP A 92 15.86 3.48 -8.09
CA ASP A 92 15.73 2.41 -7.10
C ASP A 92 16.53 2.73 -5.80
N GLU A 93 17.61 3.50 -5.88
CA GLU A 93 18.45 3.87 -4.73
C GLU A 93 17.80 4.98 -3.89
N VAL A 94 17.21 5.99 -4.54
CA VAL A 94 16.42 7.05 -3.88
C VAL A 94 15.22 6.45 -3.15
N VAL A 95 14.52 5.50 -3.78
CA VAL A 95 13.40 4.80 -3.13
C VAL A 95 13.89 3.99 -1.93
N GLY A 96 15.03 3.29 -2.05
CA GLY A 96 15.65 2.61 -0.91
C GLY A 96 15.91 3.56 0.27
N GLN A 97 16.48 4.73 0.01
CA GLN A 97 16.74 5.75 1.04
C GLN A 97 15.45 6.28 1.67
N MET A 98 14.39 6.49 0.90
CA MET A 98 13.07 6.84 1.45
C MET A 98 12.50 5.74 2.35
N LEU A 99 12.66 4.46 1.98
CA LEU A 99 12.22 3.34 2.82
C LEU A 99 13.03 3.28 4.13
N ASP A 100 14.35 3.49 4.08
CA ASP A 100 15.21 3.55 5.27
C ASP A 100 14.82 4.72 6.18
N ILE A 101 14.52 5.89 5.62
CA ILE A 101 13.97 7.05 6.35
C ILE A 101 12.63 6.69 7.00
N GLY A 102 11.76 5.99 6.26
CA GLY A 102 10.48 5.49 6.74
C GLY A 102 10.62 4.60 7.97
N GLU A 103 11.50 3.60 7.88
CA GLU A 103 11.76 2.68 8.99
C GLU A 103 12.37 3.41 10.19
N ALA A 104 13.43 4.18 9.99
CA ALA A 104 14.14 4.86 11.07
C ALA A 104 13.24 5.89 11.78
N GLY A 105 12.47 6.66 11.00
CA GLY A 105 11.53 7.65 11.53
C GLY A 105 10.40 7.00 12.34
N CYS A 106 9.81 5.91 11.84
CA CYS A 106 8.78 5.16 12.57
C CYS A 106 9.33 4.58 13.88
N ARG A 107 10.50 3.93 13.85
CA ARG A 107 11.13 3.36 15.05
C ARG A 107 11.46 4.41 16.10
N THR A 108 12.02 5.55 15.67
CA THR A 108 12.34 6.67 16.56
C THR A 108 11.09 7.23 17.23
N ALA A 109 9.95 7.23 16.53
CA ALA A 109 8.65 7.64 17.08
C ALA A 109 7.97 6.55 17.93
N GLY A 110 8.62 5.42 18.19
CA GLY A 110 8.09 4.32 19.02
C GLY A 110 7.14 3.37 18.29
N PHE A 111 7.07 3.43 16.95
CA PHE A 111 6.29 2.49 16.15
C PHE A 111 7.12 1.23 15.88
N VAL A 112 6.44 0.08 15.81
CA VAL A 112 7.05 -1.21 15.49
C VAL A 112 6.47 -1.75 14.17
N PRO A 113 7.30 -2.38 13.31
CA PRO A 113 6.78 -3.05 12.13
C PRO A 113 5.88 -4.22 12.57
N TYR A 114 4.70 -4.36 11.97
CA TYR A 114 3.72 -5.38 12.36
C TYR A 114 3.20 -6.24 11.21
N TYR A 115 3.31 -5.76 9.96
CA TYR A 115 3.04 -6.58 8.79
C TYR A 115 3.85 -6.09 7.59
N LEU A 116 4.02 -7.00 6.64
CA LEU A 116 4.75 -6.77 5.42
C LEU A 116 4.05 -7.47 4.27
N TYR A 117 4.01 -6.82 3.12
CA TYR A 117 3.58 -7.48 1.90
C TYR A 117 4.37 -6.95 0.69
N ARG A 118 4.43 -7.76 -0.36
CA ARG A 118 5.06 -7.37 -1.62
C ARG A 118 3.99 -7.22 -2.68
N GLN A 119 4.04 -6.12 -3.44
CA GLN A 119 3.19 -5.98 -4.62
C GLN A 119 3.67 -6.92 -5.72
N LYS A 120 2.73 -7.64 -6.34
CA LYS A 120 2.99 -8.35 -7.59
C LYS A 120 3.33 -7.28 -8.64
N ASP A 121 4.54 -7.36 -9.20
CA ASP A 121 5.14 -6.37 -10.10
C ASP A 121 5.74 -5.09 -9.45
N GLY A 122 6.04 -5.13 -8.13
CA GLY A 122 6.73 -4.04 -7.41
C GLY A 122 8.14 -3.73 -7.95
N ARG A 123 8.52 -2.44 -7.97
CA ARG A 123 9.91 -2.02 -8.28
C ARG A 123 10.89 -2.82 -7.43
N GLY A 124 11.89 -3.45 -8.05
CA GLY A 124 13.02 -4.09 -7.35
C GLY A 124 12.66 -5.23 -6.37
N GLY A 125 11.40 -5.67 -6.29
CA GLY A 125 10.94 -6.58 -5.23
C GLY A 125 10.85 -5.94 -3.85
N LEU A 126 10.80 -4.60 -3.77
CA LEU A 126 10.73 -3.85 -2.53
C LEU A 126 9.43 -4.13 -1.76
N GLU A 127 9.52 -3.96 -0.45
CA GLU A 127 8.50 -4.37 0.50
C GLU A 127 7.65 -3.17 0.93
N ASN A 128 6.37 -3.41 1.14
CA ASN A 128 5.47 -2.45 1.78
C ASN A 128 5.33 -2.87 3.24
N VAL A 129 5.66 -1.97 4.16
CA VAL A 129 5.72 -2.27 5.59
C VAL A 129 4.76 -1.38 6.34
N GLY A 130 3.94 -2.01 7.19
CA GLY A 130 3.12 -1.30 8.16
C GLY A 130 3.82 -1.23 9.50
N TYR A 131 3.88 -0.02 10.05
CA TYR A 131 4.37 0.30 11.37
C TYR A 131 3.21 0.77 12.23
N ALA A 132 3.16 0.35 13.50
CA ALA A 132 2.11 0.80 14.42
C ALA A 132 2.69 1.04 15.81
N LYS A 133 2.06 1.92 16.57
CA LYS A 133 2.30 1.98 18.01
C LYS A 133 1.96 0.61 18.65
N PRO A 134 2.61 0.22 19.75
CA PRO A 134 2.22 -0.97 20.50
C PRO A 134 0.71 -0.99 20.78
N GLY A 135 0.05 -2.10 20.45
CA GLY A 135 -1.41 -2.25 20.60
C GLY A 135 -2.27 -1.75 19.43
N HIS A 136 -1.70 -1.02 18.46
CA HIS A 136 -2.44 -0.45 17.33
C HIS A 136 -2.24 -1.21 16.01
N GLY A 137 -1.54 -2.35 16.04
CA GLY A 137 -1.38 -3.22 14.87
C GLY A 137 -2.71 -3.81 14.39
N SER A 138 -2.94 -3.78 13.08
CA SER A 138 -4.16 -4.33 12.48
C SER A 138 -4.09 -5.86 12.34
N LEU A 139 -4.81 -6.57 13.22
CA LEU A 139 -4.98 -8.02 13.13
C LEU A 139 -5.65 -8.45 11.81
N TYR A 140 -6.50 -7.58 11.25
CA TYR A 140 -7.10 -7.82 9.93
C TYR A 140 -6.02 -7.84 8.85
N ASN A 141 -5.12 -6.86 8.81
CA ASN A 141 -4.03 -6.82 7.82
C ASN A 141 -3.10 -8.04 7.97
N ILE A 142 -2.72 -8.39 9.20
CA ILE A 142 -1.91 -9.59 9.47
C ILE A 142 -2.62 -10.85 8.96
N GLY A 143 -3.91 -11.01 9.28
CA GLY A 143 -4.69 -12.18 8.87
C GLY A 143 -4.87 -12.29 7.35
N MET A 144 -5.14 -11.16 6.70
CA MET A 144 -5.34 -11.07 5.25
C MET A 144 -4.06 -11.32 4.45
N MET A 145 -2.93 -10.77 4.90
CA MET A 145 -1.63 -10.89 4.22
C MET A 145 -0.91 -12.20 4.56
N GLY A 146 -1.06 -12.68 5.79
CA GLY A 146 -0.45 -13.93 6.24
C GLY A 146 -1.15 -15.19 5.73
N ASP A 147 -2.25 -15.06 4.98
CA ASP A 147 -3.01 -16.18 4.42
C ASP A 147 -3.46 -17.19 5.52
N ARG A 148 -3.60 -16.71 6.77
CA ARG A 148 -3.89 -17.52 7.97
C ARG A 148 -5.38 -17.64 8.29
N ARG A 149 -6.24 -17.01 7.49
CA ARG A 149 -7.69 -17.03 7.70
C ARG A 149 -8.39 -17.19 6.36
N SER A 150 -9.55 -17.85 6.43
CA SER A 150 -10.50 -17.83 5.34
C SER A 150 -11.07 -16.42 5.16
N VAL A 151 -11.22 -15.99 3.92
CA VAL A 151 -11.72 -14.68 3.50
C VAL A 151 -12.84 -14.90 2.50
N LEU A 152 -14.04 -14.45 2.84
CA LEU A 152 -15.15 -14.38 1.89
C LEU A 152 -15.21 -12.95 1.33
N ALA A 153 -14.90 -12.80 0.04
CA ALA A 153 -14.86 -11.50 -0.62
C ALA A 153 -16.09 -11.27 -1.50
N PHE A 154 -16.57 -10.04 -1.55
CA PHE A 154 -17.67 -9.59 -2.41
C PHE A 154 -17.20 -8.46 -3.35
N GLY A 155 -17.96 -8.20 -4.42
CA GLY A 155 -17.66 -7.14 -5.37
C GLY A 155 -16.67 -7.52 -6.47
N SER A 156 -16.68 -6.76 -7.56
CA SER A 156 -15.78 -6.99 -8.70
C SER A 156 -14.32 -6.97 -8.29
N GLY A 157 -13.53 -7.94 -8.76
CA GLY A 157 -12.11 -8.10 -8.41
C GLY A 157 -11.84 -8.67 -7.02
N GLY A 158 -12.87 -8.93 -6.21
CA GLY A 158 -12.72 -9.58 -4.91
C GLY A 158 -12.10 -10.97 -5.01
N MET A 159 -11.26 -11.34 -4.04
CA MET A 159 -10.62 -12.65 -3.96
C MET A 159 -11.06 -13.37 -2.70
N SER A 160 -11.87 -14.41 -2.85
CA SER A 160 -12.17 -15.29 -1.72
C SER A 160 -11.05 -16.32 -1.54
N LYS A 161 -10.71 -16.63 -0.30
CA LYS A 161 -9.70 -17.63 0.08
C LYS A 161 -10.32 -18.55 1.13
N ARG A 162 -10.28 -19.87 0.94
CA ARG A 162 -10.62 -20.84 2.00
C ARG A 162 -9.35 -21.51 2.47
N HIS A 163 -9.01 -21.30 3.73
CA HIS A 163 -7.92 -22.01 4.39
C HIS A 163 -8.41 -23.40 4.82
N LEU A 164 -7.71 -24.44 4.39
CA LEU A 164 -8.02 -25.84 4.66
C LEU A 164 -7.04 -26.42 5.69
N TYR A 165 -7.36 -27.58 6.23
CA TYR A 165 -6.42 -28.33 7.08
C TYR A 165 -5.13 -28.65 6.31
N GLY A 166 -3.98 -28.58 7.00
CA GLY A 166 -2.67 -28.79 6.36
C GLY A 166 -2.10 -27.58 5.62
N GLY A 167 -2.72 -26.39 5.75
CA GLY A 167 -2.18 -25.14 5.19
C GLY A 167 -2.46 -24.92 3.70
N GLN A 168 -3.29 -25.76 3.09
CA GLN A 168 -3.75 -25.56 1.72
C GLN A 168 -4.74 -24.39 1.63
N ILE A 169 -4.66 -23.61 0.55
CA ILE A 169 -5.52 -22.45 0.32
C ILE A 169 -6.19 -22.57 -1.04
N ASN A 170 -7.52 -22.72 -1.01
CA ASN A 170 -8.35 -22.62 -2.21
C ASN A 170 -8.71 -21.16 -2.46
N ARG A 171 -8.68 -20.74 -3.72
CA ARG A 171 -8.95 -19.35 -4.12
C ARG A 171 -10.10 -19.31 -5.11
N CYS A 172 -11.03 -18.38 -4.91
CA CYS A 172 -12.16 -18.15 -5.80
C CYS A 172 -12.24 -16.65 -6.15
N PRO A 173 -11.68 -16.24 -7.31
CA PRO A 173 -11.71 -14.85 -7.75
C PRO A 173 -13.08 -14.48 -8.31
N ASN A 174 -13.57 -13.30 -7.96
CA ASN A 174 -14.61 -12.63 -8.73
C ASN A 174 -14.04 -12.10 -10.04
N VAL A 175 -14.90 -11.95 -11.05
CA VAL A 175 -14.56 -11.22 -12.28
C VAL A 175 -14.12 -9.79 -11.96
N LYS A 176 -13.13 -9.27 -12.70
CA LYS A 176 -12.53 -7.95 -12.45
C LYS A 176 -13.41 -6.79 -12.92
N SER A 177 -14.12 -6.97 -14.03
CA SER A 177 -15.03 -5.94 -14.57
C SER A 177 -16.26 -5.83 -13.69
N TYR A 178 -16.61 -4.60 -13.30
CA TYR A 178 -17.82 -4.35 -12.51
C TYR A 178 -19.09 -4.69 -13.30
N LEU A 179 -19.11 -4.43 -14.61
CA LEU A 179 -20.24 -4.78 -15.48
C LEU A 179 -20.45 -6.29 -15.50
N GLN A 180 -19.38 -7.07 -15.73
CA GLN A 180 -19.48 -8.53 -15.69
C GLN A 180 -19.86 -9.06 -14.30
N TYR A 181 -19.42 -8.37 -13.23
CA TYR A 181 -19.79 -8.76 -11.88
C TYR A 181 -21.29 -8.59 -11.63
N LEU A 182 -21.88 -7.51 -12.15
CA LEU A 182 -23.33 -7.28 -12.08
C LEU A 182 -24.10 -8.28 -12.93
N ASP A 183 -23.63 -8.63 -14.13
CA ASP A 183 -24.31 -9.58 -15.01
C ASP A 183 -24.22 -11.03 -14.52
N ARG A 184 -23.15 -11.37 -13.79
CA ARG A 184 -22.82 -12.76 -13.39
C ARG A 184 -22.78 -12.93 -11.87
N TRP A 185 -23.49 -12.09 -11.12
CA TRP A 185 -23.41 -12.09 -9.66
C TRP A 185 -23.85 -13.43 -9.05
N GLU A 186 -24.84 -14.11 -9.65
CA GLU A 186 -25.33 -15.44 -9.23
C GLU A 186 -24.21 -16.49 -9.37
N GLU A 187 -23.57 -16.55 -10.53
CA GLU A 187 -22.42 -17.43 -10.75
C GLU A 187 -21.29 -17.15 -9.73
N MET A 188 -21.00 -15.87 -9.45
CA MET A 188 -19.99 -15.51 -8.45
C MET A 188 -20.40 -15.95 -7.02
N ALA A 189 -21.70 -15.97 -6.71
CA ALA A 189 -22.23 -16.42 -5.43
C ALA A 189 -22.18 -17.95 -5.31
N GLU A 190 -22.67 -18.68 -6.32
CA GLU A 190 -22.66 -20.15 -6.37
C GLU A 190 -21.24 -20.71 -6.22
N ARG A 191 -20.27 -20.13 -6.92
CA ARG A 191 -18.86 -20.53 -6.81
C ARG A 191 -18.30 -20.36 -5.40
N LYS A 192 -18.82 -19.43 -4.59
CA LYS A 192 -18.42 -19.26 -3.20
C LYS A 192 -19.18 -20.20 -2.27
N LEU A 193 -20.47 -20.42 -2.51
CA LEU A 193 -21.24 -21.42 -1.77
C LEU A 193 -20.59 -22.80 -1.92
N ASN A 194 -20.29 -23.23 -3.15
CA ASN A 194 -19.56 -24.47 -3.41
C ASN A 194 -18.17 -24.52 -2.77
N MET A 195 -17.53 -23.35 -2.57
CA MET A 195 -16.22 -23.30 -1.93
C MET A 195 -16.30 -23.33 -0.42
N PHE A 196 -17.36 -22.82 0.23
CA PHE A 196 -17.41 -22.63 1.69
C PHE A 196 -18.41 -23.51 2.44
N CYS A 197 -19.48 -23.92 1.77
CA CYS A 197 -20.51 -24.84 2.28
C CYS A 197 -20.17 -26.28 1.84
#